data_AF-A0A3G2UKU1-F1
#
_entry.id   AF-A0A3G2UKU1-F1
#
_cell.length_a   1.000
_cell.length_b   1.000
_cell.length_c   1.000
_cell.angle_alpha   90.00
_cell.angle_beta   90.00
_cell.angle_gamma   90.00
#
_symmetry.space_group_name_H-M   'P 1'
#
loop_
_entity.id
_entity.type
_entity.pdbx_description
1 polymer ?
#
loop_
_entity_poly.entity_id
_entity_poly.type
_entity_poly.pdbx_seq_one_letter_code
_entity_poly.pdbx_strand_id
1 'polypeptide(L)'
;MADITDLPVMSRADALAIGFAGFNDVPHKAIDVPDGAFTITARTSEGRRVTFCFLEKTYGGPPRFIDIQFHDRGTHIPNADGGVSPTFNAFAITRGGRFVADSRSLDEARKPTILVLSLDKAGEEAAHPTRPDGGRKDRDLADLLDRAAAVIADPDSEIRSDRNDLVDSLHAEAAIRRQRTDAS
;
A
#
# COMPACT_ATOMS: atom_id res chain seq x y z
N MET A 1 2.90 -24.58 26.23
CA MET A 1 3.21 -23.35 25.46
C MET A 1 3.89 -22.38 26.41
N ALA A 2 5.02 -21.78 26.01
CA ALA A 2 5.58 -20.67 26.79
C ALA A 2 4.59 -19.49 26.71
N ASP A 3 4.30 -18.86 27.85
CA ASP A 3 3.46 -17.66 27.90
C ASP A 3 4.24 -16.50 27.25
N ILE A 4 3.56 -15.57 26.58
CA ILE A 4 4.21 -14.36 26.08
C ILE A 4 4.73 -13.49 27.23
N THR A 5 4.22 -13.68 28.46
CA THR A 5 4.82 -13.12 29.68
C THR A 5 6.19 -13.70 30.02
N ASP A 6 6.56 -14.86 29.46
CA ASP A 6 7.77 -15.59 29.84
C ASP A 6 9.02 -15.17 29.06
N LEU A 7 8.88 -14.53 27.88
CA LEU A 7 10.09 -14.04 27.19
C LEU A 7 10.54 -12.73 27.86
N PRO A 8 11.85 -12.54 28.11
CA PRO A 8 12.35 -11.42 28.89
C PRO A 8 11.89 -10.09 28.29
N VAL A 9 11.16 -9.33 29.11
CA VAL A 9 10.96 -7.91 28.90
C VAL A 9 12.17 -7.23 29.51
N MET A 10 12.94 -6.53 28.68
CA MET A 10 14.19 -5.90 29.07
C MET A 10 14.08 -4.37 29.03
N SER A 11 15.01 -3.66 29.64
CA SER A 11 15.06 -2.21 29.49
C SER A 11 15.57 -1.82 28.10
N ARG A 12 15.37 -0.55 27.71
CA ARG A 12 15.99 0.02 26.51
C ARG A 12 17.51 -0.16 26.50
N ALA A 13 18.15 0.02 27.65
CA ALA A 13 19.60 -0.08 27.78
C ALA A 13 20.08 -1.52 27.52
N ASP A 14 19.36 -2.51 28.05
CA ASP A 14 19.68 -3.92 27.84
C ASP A 14 19.53 -4.32 26.37
N ALA A 15 18.44 -3.86 25.71
CA ALA A 15 18.20 -4.12 24.29
C ALA A 15 19.33 -3.55 23.41
N LEU A 16 19.77 -2.32 23.70
CA LEU A 16 20.92 -1.70 23.03
C LEU A 16 22.22 -2.46 23.29
N ALA A 17 22.44 -2.93 24.52
CA ALA A 17 23.66 -3.64 24.90
C ALA A 17 23.86 -4.97 24.14
N ILE A 18 22.77 -5.59 23.68
CA ILE A 18 22.80 -6.83 22.89
C ILE A 18 22.58 -6.61 21.38
N GLY A 19 22.56 -5.35 20.91
CA GLY A 19 22.57 -5.02 19.49
C GLY A 19 21.22 -4.69 18.83
N PHE A 20 20.11 -4.62 19.59
CA PHE A 20 18.84 -4.12 19.05
C PHE A 20 18.81 -2.59 19.02
N ALA A 21 17.95 -2.02 18.18
CA ALA A 21 17.63 -0.60 18.22
C ALA A 21 16.70 -0.28 19.41
N GLY A 22 16.94 0.83 20.10
CA GLY A 22 16.07 1.32 21.16
C GLY A 22 15.05 2.34 20.64
N PHE A 23 13.81 2.27 21.15
CA PHE A 23 12.76 3.25 20.85
C PHE A 23 11.95 3.56 22.12
N ASN A 24 11.91 4.85 22.51
CA ASN A 24 11.39 5.35 23.79
C ASN A 24 11.99 4.66 25.02
N ASP A 25 11.92 5.30 26.19
CA ASP A 25 12.38 4.69 27.44
C ASP A 25 11.24 3.92 28.11
N VAL A 26 10.89 2.79 27.51
CA VAL A 26 9.81 1.89 27.94
C VAL A 26 10.31 0.43 27.92
N PRO A 27 9.60 -0.54 28.49
CA PRO A 27 10.04 -1.94 28.43
C PRO A 27 10.04 -2.49 26.98
N HIS A 28 11.07 -3.27 26.62
CA HIS A 28 11.29 -3.81 25.28
C HIS A 28 11.14 -5.32 25.23
N LYS A 29 10.49 -5.80 24.17
CA LYS A 29 10.47 -7.20 23.78
C LYS A 29 11.35 -7.36 22.54
N ALA A 30 12.56 -7.88 22.72
CA ALA A 30 13.47 -8.15 21.62
C ALA A 30 13.17 -9.53 21.01
N ILE A 31 13.03 -9.59 19.69
CA ILE A 31 12.73 -10.82 18.95
C ILE A 31 13.60 -10.84 17.70
N ASP A 32 14.45 -11.85 17.58
CA ASP A 32 15.09 -12.19 16.31
C ASP A 32 14.06 -12.87 15.41
N VAL A 33 13.82 -12.28 14.24
CA VAL A 33 12.91 -12.84 13.23
C VAL A 33 13.72 -13.77 12.33
N PRO A 34 13.31 -15.04 12.14
CA PRO A 34 14.03 -15.96 11.27
C PRO A 34 13.91 -15.55 9.79
N ASP A 35 14.78 -16.12 8.95
CA ASP A 35 14.58 -16.14 7.50
C ASP A 35 13.27 -16.87 7.17
N GLY A 36 12.63 -16.50 6.06
CA GLY A 36 11.28 -16.94 5.76
C GLY A 36 10.20 -15.89 6.05
N ALA A 37 8.98 -16.19 5.63
CA ALA A 37 7.81 -15.47 6.10
C ALA A 37 7.55 -15.75 7.59
N PHE A 38 7.37 -14.71 8.39
CA PHE A 38 7.13 -14.84 9.83
C PHE A 38 6.16 -13.76 10.32
N THR A 39 5.29 -14.08 11.29
CA THR A 39 4.34 -13.09 11.83
C THR A 39 4.53 -12.84 13.32
N ILE A 40 4.39 -11.59 13.72
CA ILE A 40 4.27 -11.17 15.12
C ILE A 40 2.92 -10.47 15.26
N THR A 41 2.11 -10.90 16.21
CA THR A 41 0.81 -10.28 16.48
C THR A 41 0.80 -9.74 17.91
N ALA A 42 0.25 -8.54 18.08
CA ALA A 42 0.02 -7.93 19.38
C ALA A 42 -1.47 -7.72 19.62
N ARG A 43 -1.88 -7.82 20.88
CA ARG A 43 -3.23 -7.50 21.34
C ARG A 43 -3.15 -6.59 22.55
N THR A 44 -3.86 -5.47 22.50
CA THR A 44 -3.98 -4.54 23.63
C THR A 44 -4.91 -5.10 24.71
N SER A 45 -4.89 -4.51 25.91
CA SER A 45 -5.84 -4.83 26.98
C SER A 45 -7.30 -4.58 26.58
N GLU A 46 -7.55 -3.66 25.63
CA GLU A 46 -8.86 -3.39 25.05
C GLU A 46 -9.23 -4.36 23.91
N GLY A 47 -8.41 -5.40 23.67
CA GLY A 47 -8.68 -6.40 22.65
C GLY A 47 -8.36 -5.98 21.21
N ARG A 48 -7.86 -4.76 20.97
CA ARG A 48 -7.38 -4.31 19.66
C ARG A 48 -6.16 -5.10 19.22
N ARG A 49 -6.15 -5.60 17.99
CA ARG A 49 -5.16 -6.50 17.40
C ARG A 49 -4.49 -5.88 16.20
N VAL A 50 -3.17 -6.07 16.14
CA VAL A 50 -2.33 -5.70 15.01
C VAL A 50 -1.40 -6.86 14.69
N THR A 51 -1.20 -7.12 13.40
CA THR A 51 -0.26 -8.14 12.91
C THR A 51 0.82 -7.46 12.07
N PHE A 52 2.07 -7.85 12.33
CA PHE A 52 3.23 -7.55 11.53
C PHE A 52 3.64 -8.84 10.82
N CYS A 53 3.58 -8.85 9.50
CA CYS A 53 4.01 -9.95 8.66
C CYS A 53 5.35 -9.58 8.00
N PHE A 54 6.41 -10.25 8.43
CA PHE A 54 7.75 -10.13 7.88
C PHE A 54 7.82 -11.00 6.63
N LEU A 55 8.08 -10.38 5.49
CA LEU A 55 8.12 -11.04 4.20
C LEU A 55 9.50 -10.90 3.56
N GLU A 56 9.93 -12.00 2.98
CA GLU A 56 11.18 -12.15 2.26
C GLU A 56 11.09 -11.57 0.84
N LYS A 57 12.20 -11.05 0.33
CA LYS A 57 12.32 -10.63 -1.08
C LYS A 57 12.59 -11.83 -2.00
N THR A 58 13.29 -12.82 -1.49
CA THR A 58 13.60 -14.09 -2.16
C THR A 58 13.18 -15.21 -1.23
N TYR A 59 12.56 -16.25 -1.77
CA TYR A 59 12.06 -17.37 -0.98
C TYR A 59 13.13 -18.00 -0.08
N GLY A 60 12.82 -18.18 1.20
CA GLY A 60 13.72 -18.66 2.26
C GLY A 60 14.79 -17.66 2.71
N GLY A 61 14.72 -16.40 2.30
CA GLY A 61 15.71 -15.38 2.62
C GLY A 61 15.31 -14.50 3.81
N PRO A 62 16.17 -13.53 4.19
CA PRO A 62 15.85 -12.61 5.27
C PRO A 62 14.66 -11.71 4.89
N PRO A 63 13.82 -11.30 5.85
CA PRO A 63 12.74 -10.35 5.60
C PRO A 63 13.25 -9.00 5.06
N ARG A 64 12.52 -8.45 4.09
CA ARG A 64 12.80 -7.14 3.46
C ARG A 64 11.59 -6.19 3.48
N PHE A 65 10.42 -6.69 3.81
CA PHE A 65 9.18 -5.92 3.95
C PHE A 65 8.45 -6.32 5.23
N ILE A 66 7.74 -5.37 5.83
CA ILE A 66 6.80 -5.63 6.91
C ILE A 66 5.42 -5.14 6.47
N ASP A 67 4.53 -6.10 6.30
CA ASP A 67 3.11 -5.86 6.08
C ASP A 67 2.42 -5.69 7.44
N ILE A 68 1.78 -4.55 7.65
CA ILE A 68 1.12 -4.20 8.89
C ILE A 68 -0.37 -4.12 8.64
N GLN A 69 -1.14 -4.91 9.40
CA GLN A 69 -2.60 -4.92 9.34
C GLN A 69 -3.20 -4.72 10.72
N PHE A 70 -4.13 -3.77 10.80
CA PHE A 70 -4.97 -3.56 11.97
C PHE A 70 -6.35 -4.17 11.75
N HIS A 71 -6.83 -4.98 12.69
CA HIS A 71 -7.98 -5.85 12.48
C HIS A 71 -9.30 -5.29 13.03
N ASP A 72 -9.24 -4.28 13.91
CA ASP A 72 -10.37 -3.94 14.78
C ASP A 72 -10.91 -2.51 14.57
N ARG A 73 -10.69 -1.92 13.39
CA ARG A 73 -11.25 -0.60 13.06
C ARG A 73 -12.78 -0.64 12.92
N GLY A 74 -13.32 -1.78 12.52
CA GLY A 74 -14.75 -2.02 12.31
C GLY A 74 -15.27 -1.71 10.90
N THR A 75 -14.41 -1.27 9.97
CA THR A 75 -14.77 -1.02 8.56
C THR A 75 -13.90 -1.86 7.63
N HIS A 76 -14.45 -2.20 6.46
CA HIS A 76 -13.82 -3.09 5.49
C HIS A 76 -14.10 -2.63 4.07
N ILE A 77 -13.26 -3.02 3.12
CA ILE A 77 -13.51 -2.91 1.67
C ILE A 77 -13.51 -4.28 1.01
N PRO A 78 -14.24 -4.47 -0.11
CA PRO A 78 -14.16 -5.69 -0.89
C PRO A 78 -12.78 -5.89 -1.53
N ASN A 79 -12.33 -7.14 -1.58
CA ASN A 79 -11.10 -7.54 -2.26
C ASN A 79 -11.40 -8.17 -3.62
N ALA A 80 -10.39 -8.27 -4.48
CA ALA A 80 -10.52 -8.84 -5.82
C ALA A 80 -10.90 -10.33 -5.84
N ASP A 81 -10.64 -11.06 -4.75
CA ASP A 81 -10.95 -12.48 -4.56
C ASP A 81 -12.35 -12.73 -3.94
N GLY A 82 -13.17 -11.69 -3.82
CA GLY A 82 -14.50 -11.77 -3.19
C GLY A 82 -14.45 -11.76 -1.65
N GLY A 83 -13.27 -11.64 -1.05
CA GLY A 83 -13.10 -11.42 0.38
C GLY A 83 -13.33 -9.96 0.80
N VAL A 84 -13.07 -9.67 2.08
CA VAL A 84 -13.03 -8.30 2.61
C VAL A 84 -11.73 -8.07 3.36
N SER A 85 -11.18 -6.87 3.23
CA SER A 85 -10.03 -6.44 4.03
C SER A 85 -10.43 -5.35 5.02
N PRO A 86 -9.96 -5.41 6.27
CA PRO A 86 -10.18 -4.34 7.23
C PRO A 86 -9.48 -3.06 6.74
N THR A 87 -10.09 -1.91 6.97
CA THR A 87 -9.41 -0.62 6.74
C THR A 87 -8.87 -0.05 8.04
N PHE A 88 -7.94 0.90 7.97
CA PHE A 88 -7.46 1.59 9.16
C PHE A 88 -6.92 3.00 8.88
N ASN A 89 -6.68 3.72 9.97
CA ASN A 89 -6.02 5.02 9.94
C ASN A 89 -4.51 4.83 10.15
N ALA A 90 -3.71 5.48 9.31
CA ALA A 90 -2.26 5.49 9.38
C ALA A 90 -1.76 6.90 9.05
N PHE A 91 -0.65 7.29 9.67
CA PHE A 91 0.03 8.53 9.33
C PHE A 91 1.53 8.40 9.60
N ALA A 92 2.34 9.13 8.84
CA ALA A 92 3.79 9.19 8.98
C ALA A 92 4.22 10.63 9.30
N ILE A 93 4.92 10.81 10.42
CA ILE A 93 5.40 12.10 10.90
C ILE A 93 6.87 12.29 10.50
N THR A 94 7.22 13.47 9.99
CA THR A 94 8.60 13.91 9.78
C THR A 94 8.98 15.05 10.75
N ARG A 95 10.20 15.58 10.61
CA ARG A 95 10.74 16.68 11.40
C ARG A 95 9.73 17.84 11.49
N GLY A 96 9.53 18.35 12.70
CA GLY A 96 8.61 19.46 12.97
C GLY A 96 7.14 19.06 13.05
N GLY A 97 6.81 17.77 13.18
CA GLY A 97 5.43 17.31 13.32
C GLY A 97 4.63 17.28 12.02
N ARG A 98 5.28 17.50 10.87
CA ARG A 98 4.62 17.47 9.56
C ARG A 98 4.25 16.04 9.20
N PHE A 99 3.02 15.83 8.72
CA PHE A 99 2.60 14.55 8.16
C PHE A 99 2.98 14.46 6.68
N VAL A 100 3.67 13.39 6.29
CA VAL A 100 4.02 13.11 4.88
C VAL A 100 3.10 12.08 4.22
N ALA A 101 2.39 11.31 5.05
CA ALA A 101 1.25 10.49 4.68
C ALA A 101 0.24 10.54 5.84
N ASP A 102 -1.05 10.69 5.55
CA ASP A 102 -2.11 10.71 6.56
C ASP A 102 -3.43 10.22 5.96
N SER A 103 -3.89 9.04 6.38
CA SER A 103 -5.14 8.45 5.90
C SER A 103 -6.36 8.81 6.76
N ARG A 104 -6.18 9.54 7.86
CA ARG A 104 -7.29 9.85 8.79
C ARG A 104 -8.38 10.68 8.12
N SER A 105 -7.99 11.64 7.28
CA SER A 105 -8.90 12.50 6.52
C SER A 105 -9.45 11.88 5.24
N LEU A 106 -9.02 10.68 4.86
CA LEU A 106 -9.54 9.99 3.69
C LEU A 106 -10.93 9.39 3.99
N ASP A 107 -11.74 9.32 2.94
CA ASP A 107 -12.99 8.55 2.92
C ASP A 107 -12.72 7.05 3.09
N GLU A 108 -13.71 6.31 3.59
CA GLU A 108 -13.56 4.89 3.94
C GLU A 108 -13.13 4.03 2.75
N ALA A 109 -13.59 4.34 1.53
CA ALA A 109 -13.23 3.61 0.31
C ALA A 109 -11.76 3.78 -0.10
N ARG A 110 -11.06 4.79 0.41
CA ARG A 110 -9.64 5.06 0.12
C ARG A 110 -8.76 4.89 1.34
N LYS A 111 -9.30 4.41 2.46
CA LYS A 111 -8.49 4.05 3.62
C LYS A 111 -7.62 2.84 3.30
N PRO A 112 -6.37 2.81 3.80
CA PRO A 112 -5.50 1.68 3.61
C PRO A 112 -6.08 0.44 4.29
N THR A 113 -5.88 -0.70 3.64
CA THR A 113 -6.16 -2.03 4.19
C THR A 113 -4.92 -2.77 4.68
N ILE A 114 -3.76 -2.23 4.32
CA ILE A 114 -2.43 -2.70 4.69
C ILE A 114 -1.46 -1.52 4.63
N LEU A 115 -0.45 -1.51 5.49
CA LEU A 115 0.65 -0.56 5.47
C LEU A 115 1.93 -1.38 5.33
N VAL A 116 2.71 -1.07 4.29
CA VAL A 116 3.97 -1.78 4.02
C VAL A 116 5.14 -0.90 4.43
N LEU A 117 6.03 -1.44 5.26
CA LEU A 117 7.31 -0.82 5.62
C LEU A 117 8.46 -1.58 4.94
N SER A 118 9.22 -0.91 4.09
CA SER A 118 10.44 -1.45 3.49
C SER A 118 11.60 -1.42 4.48
N LEU A 119 12.40 -2.49 4.51
CA LEU A 119 13.57 -2.63 5.40
C LEU A 119 14.91 -2.42 4.66
N ASP A 120 14.85 -1.97 3.40
CA ASP A 120 16.04 -1.69 2.60
C ASP A 120 16.85 -0.54 3.24
N LYS A 121 18.19 -0.67 3.20
CA LYS A 121 19.07 0.44 3.55
C LYS A 121 19.04 1.50 2.44
N ALA A 122 19.41 2.73 2.79
CA ALA A 122 19.63 3.77 1.79
C ALA A 122 20.65 3.27 0.74
N GLY A 123 20.26 3.33 -0.54
CA GLY A 123 21.05 2.80 -1.66
C GLY A 123 20.77 1.35 -2.04
N GLU A 124 20.09 0.57 -1.18
CA GLU A 124 19.55 -0.76 -1.53
C GLU A 124 18.11 -0.68 -2.02
N GLU A 125 17.41 0.40 -1.71
CA GLU A 125 16.07 0.68 -2.20
C GLU A 125 16.09 0.64 -3.73
N ALA A 126 15.30 -0.26 -4.31
CA ALA A 126 15.16 -0.31 -5.75
C ALA A 126 14.72 1.06 -6.23
N ALA A 127 15.34 1.57 -7.30
CA ALA A 127 14.87 2.78 -7.94
C ALA A 127 13.36 2.63 -8.14
N HIS A 128 12.59 3.51 -7.51
CA HIS A 128 11.16 3.54 -7.77
C HIS A 128 11.05 3.62 -9.28
N PRO A 129 10.33 2.70 -9.95
CA PRO A 129 10.20 2.77 -11.39
C PRO A 129 9.72 4.19 -11.65
N THR A 130 10.55 4.99 -12.30
CA THR A 130 10.15 6.32 -12.71
C THR A 130 8.89 6.06 -13.50
N ARG A 131 7.76 6.53 -12.96
CA ARG A 131 6.55 6.66 -13.78
C ARG A 131 7.05 7.34 -15.05
N PRO A 132 6.93 6.70 -16.22
CA PRO A 132 7.59 7.18 -17.44
C PRO A 132 7.41 8.68 -17.49
N ASP A 133 8.54 9.39 -17.46
CA ASP A 133 8.55 10.81 -17.14
C ASP A 133 7.74 11.51 -18.22
N GLY A 134 6.66 12.16 -17.79
CA GLY A 134 5.52 12.51 -18.64
C GLY A 134 4.41 11.47 -18.56
N GLY A 135 3.40 11.74 -17.73
CA GLY A 135 2.09 11.14 -17.93
C GLY A 135 1.76 11.16 -19.43
N ARG A 136 1.22 10.05 -19.95
CA ARG A 136 0.91 9.86 -21.37
C ARG A 136 0.40 11.18 -21.96
N LYS A 137 1.09 11.73 -22.98
CA LYS A 137 0.76 13.05 -23.52
C LYS A 137 -0.72 13.07 -23.90
N ASP A 138 -1.36 14.24 -23.82
CA ASP A 138 -2.79 14.36 -24.15
C ASP A 138 -3.09 13.76 -25.54
N ARG A 139 -2.15 13.89 -26.50
CA ARG A 139 -2.20 13.22 -27.81
C ARG A 139 -2.15 11.69 -27.75
N ASP A 140 -1.21 11.11 -27.02
CA ASP A 140 -1.10 9.66 -26.85
C ASP A 140 -2.34 9.07 -26.13
N LEU A 141 -2.95 9.87 -25.24
CA LEU A 141 -4.18 9.52 -24.55
C LEU A 141 -5.39 9.62 -25.46
N ALA A 142 -5.46 10.66 -26.32
CA ALA A 142 -6.48 10.78 -27.36
C ALA A 142 -6.43 9.59 -28.34
N ASP A 143 -5.23 9.19 -28.76
CA ASP A 143 -5.06 8.06 -29.66
C ASP A 143 -5.44 6.72 -28.99
N LEU A 144 -5.23 6.58 -27.67
CA LEU A 144 -5.74 5.43 -26.93
C LEU A 144 -7.27 5.43 -26.86
N LEU A 145 -7.88 6.57 -26.58
CA LEU A 145 -9.34 6.69 -26.51
C LEU A 145 -9.99 6.34 -27.85
N ASP A 146 -9.42 6.77 -28.97
CA ASP A 146 -9.92 6.40 -30.30
C ASP A 146 -9.73 4.91 -30.59
N ARG A 147 -8.62 4.31 -30.15
CA ARG A 147 -8.42 2.86 -30.25
C ARG A 147 -9.43 2.09 -29.40
N ALA A 148 -9.73 2.58 -28.19
CA ALA A 148 -10.76 2.00 -27.35
C ALA A 148 -12.13 2.11 -28.01
N ALA A 149 -12.47 3.28 -28.55
CA ALA A 149 -13.70 3.50 -29.31
C ALA A 149 -13.81 2.54 -30.50
N ALA A 150 -12.71 2.32 -31.25
CA ALA A 150 -12.69 1.38 -32.37
C ALA A 150 -12.92 -0.08 -31.95
N VAL A 151 -12.33 -0.51 -30.82
CA VAL A 151 -12.56 -1.86 -30.27
C VAL A 151 -13.99 -2.04 -29.78
N ILE A 152 -14.61 -0.99 -29.23
CA ILE A 152 -15.99 -1.02 -28.76
C ILE A 152 -16.98 -0.99 -29.93
N ALA A 153 -16.66 -0.24 -30.99
CA ALA A 153 -17.45 -0.15 -32.21
C ALA A 153 -17.36 -1.40 -33.11
N ASP A 154 -16.38 -2.28 -32.84
CA ASP A 154 -16.23 -3.54 -33.57
C ASP A 154 -17.53 -4.38 -33.48
N PRO A 155 -18.06 -4.91 -34.60
CA PRO A 155 -19.25 -5.74 -34.62
C PRO A 155 -19.20 -6.95 -33.67
N ASP A 156 -18.00 -7.48 -33.41
CA ASP A 156 -17.76 -8.64 -32.55
C ASP A 156 -17.57 -8.25 -31.06
N SER A 157 -17.67 -6.95 -30.73
CA SER A 157 -17.57 -6.47 -29.35
C SER A 157 -18.75 -6.92 -28.50
N GLU A 158 -18.47 -7.44 -27.30
CA GLU A 158 -19.49 -7.92 -26.35
C GLU A 158 -20.26 -6.79 -25.62
N ILE A 159 -19.86 -5.53 -25.82
CA ILE A 159 -20.51 -4.37 -25.20
C ILE A 159 -21.80 -4.04 -25.96
N ARG A 160 -22.95 -4.37 -25.36
CA ARG A 160 -24.27 -4.28 -26.02
C ARG A 160 -25.11 -3.08 -25.59
N SER A 161 -24.96 -2.62 -24.36
CA SER A 161 -25.72 -1.48 -23.81
C SER A 161 -24.89 -0.21 -23.90
N ASP A 162 -25.54 0.90 -24.25
CA ASP A 162 -24.95 2.26 -24.30
C ASP A 162 -23.67 2.35 -25.14
N ARG A 163 -23.49 1.40 -26.07
CA ARG A 163 -22.28 1.23 -26.88
C ARG A 163 -21.93 2.49 -27.66
N ASN A 164 -22.94 3.06 -28.32
CA ASN A 164 -22.76 4.24 -29.16
C ASN A 164 -22.46 5.47 -28.29
N ASP A 165 -23.17 5.66 -27.18
CA ASP A 165 -22.95 6.78 -26.25
C ASP A 165 -21.55 6.72 -25.61
N LEU A 166 -21.06 5.52 -25.32
CA LEU A 166 -19.70 5.30 -24.83
C LEU A 166 -18.65 5.63 -25.90
N VAL A 167 -18.85 5.19 -27.14
CA VAL A 167 -17.99 5.52 -28.29
C VAL A 167 -17.94 7.04 -28.50
N ASP A 168 -19.09 7.71 -28.47
CA ASP A 168 -19.20 9.16 -28.64
C ASP A 168 -18.48 9.91 -27.50
N SER A 169 -18.62 9.44 -26.26
CA SER A 169 -17.94 10.02 -25.10
C SER A 169 -16.41 9.89 -25.20
N LEU A 170 -15.92 8.74 -25.69
CA LEU A 170 -14.49 8.50 -25.89
C LEU A 170 -13.92 9.41 -26.98
N HIS A 171 -14.63 9.58 -28.10
CA HIS A 171 -14.23 10.49 -29.17
C HIS A 171 -14.28 11.96 -28.72
N ALA A 172 -15.29 12.37 -27.96
CA ALA A 172 -15.40 13.73 -27.43
C ALA A 172 -14.21 14.06 -26.51
N GLU A 173 -13.85 13.15 -25.60
CA GLU A 173 -12.70 13.34 -24.73
C GLU A 173 -11.37 13.30 -25.50
N ALA A 174 -11.26 12.49 -26.55
CA ALA A 174 -10.08 12.47 -27.43
C ALA A 174 -9.90 13.82 -28.13
N ALA A 175 -10.99 14.42 -28.60
CA ALA A 175 -10.97 15.74 -29.23
C ALA A 175 -10.53 16.85 -28.26
N ILE A 176 -11.05 16.85 -27.02
CA ILE A 176 -10.64 17.80 -25.97
C ILE A 176 -9.13 17.71 -25.71
N ARG A 177 -8.59 16.49 -25.64
CA ARG A 177 -7.16 16.27 -25.37
C ARG A 177 -6.25 16.67 -26.54
N ARG A 178 -6.68 16.48 -27.79
CA ARG A 178 -5.95 17.00 -28.96
C ARG A 178 -5.85 18.52 -28.93
N GLN A 179 -6.97 19.20 -28.64
CA GLN A 179 -6.99 20.66 -28.52
C GLN A 179 -6.02 21.18 -27.44
N ARG A 180 -5.92 20.47 -26.31
CA ARG A 180 -4.97 20.80 -25.25
C ARG A 180 -3.51 20.61 -25.65
N THR A 181 -3.24 19.66 -26.54
CA THR A 181 -1.89 19.44 -27.08
C THR A 181 -1.50 20.51 -28.09
N ASP A 182 -2.43 20.93 -28.96
CA ASP A 182 -2.17 21.94 -30.00
C ASP A 182 -2.04 23.37 -29.44
N ALA A 183 -2.48 23.58 -28.19
CA ALA A 183 -2.40 24.86 -27.48
C ALA A 183 -1.14 25.04 -26.60
N SER A 184 -0.27 24.01 -26.48
CA SER A 184 0.97 24.04 -25.69
C SER A 184 2.22 24.10 -26.57
#